data_AF-A0A162QU03-F1
#
_entry.id   AF-A0A162QU03-F1
#
_cell.length_a   1.000
_cell.length_b   1.000
_cell.length_c   1.000
_cell.angle_alpha   90.00
_cell.angle_beta   90.00
_cell.angle_gamma   90.00
#
_symmetry.space_group_name_H-M   'P 1'
#
loop_
_entity.id
_entity.type
_entity.pdbx_description
1 polymer ?
#
loop_
_entity_poly.entity_id
_entity_poly.type
_entity_poly.pdbx_seq_one_letter_code
_entity_poly.pdbx_strand_id
1 'polypeptide(L)'
;MNTMRAKINLRTVFPGKYFHFGIAKYVLSFLSKLPKREIPNKFMLVINIDGIPLTKSSGSQFWRILCSVYGTDLVFVIGIYHGFKKPDSINDFLKDFIVEMIVLESEGLMFKNNVIPVFVHALICDSPARAFVTSVKGHNAYHDFHKCVTKGVYSFPVVGKQGGRVTFPGLNAVLRDDQSFRSRLLSDYHNLKVERSDIERLKMNFVKNMIKA
;
A
#
# COMPACT_ATOMS: atom_id res chain seq x y z
N MET A 1 -2.72 -25.74 -27.79
CA MET A 1 -2.94 -25.12 -26.47
C MET A 1 -3.94 -23.99 -26.66
N ASN A 2 -5.24 -24.23 -26.43
CA ASN A 2 -6.28 -23.21 -26.60
C ASN A 2 -6.27 -22.30 -25.38
N THR A 3 -5.73 -21.09 -25.51
CA THR A 3 -5.85 -20.06 -24.48
C THR A 3 -7.33 -19.72 -24.33
N MET A 4 -7.92 -19.97 -23.16
CA MET A 4 -9.26 -19.48 -22.86
C MET A 4 -9.24 -17.95 -22.96
N ARG A 5 -9.81 -17.41 -24.04
CA ARG A 5 -10.08 -15.97 -24.20
C ARG A 5 -11.29 -15.59 -23.35
N ALA A 6 -11.20 -15.78 -22.04
CA ALA A 6 -12.16 -15.17 -21.13
C ALA A 6 -12.02 -13.65 -21.28
N LYS A 7 -13.14 -12.95 -21.52
CA LYS A 7 -13.15 -11.49 -21.59
C LYS A 7 -12.73 -10.94 -20.23
N ILE A 8 -11.51 -10.40 -20.15
CA ILE A 8 -10.98 -9.78 -18.94
C ILE A 8 -11.64 -8.40 -18.81
N ASN A 9 -12.42 -8.21 -17.74
CA ASN A 9 -13.04 -6.93 -17.43
C ASN A 9 -11.99 -6.01 -16.77
N LEU A 10 -11.33 -5.20 -17.59
CA LEU A 10 -10.40 -4.17 -17.13
C LEU A 10 -11.16 -2.90 -16.74
N ARG A 11 -10.91 -2.39 -15.54
CA ARG A 11 -11.41 -1.08 -15.12
C ARG A 11 -10.49 0.01 -15.64
N THR A 12 -11.05 1.11 -16.11
CA THR A 12 -10.25 2.31 -16.42
C THR A 12 -9.83 2.97 -15.12
N VAL A 13 -8.53 3.19 -14.96
CA VAL A 13 -7.94 4.03 -13.92
C VAL A 13 -7.06 5.00 -14.67
N PHE A 14 -7.44 6.27 -14.79
CA PHE A 14 -6.73 7.16 -15.69
C PHE A 14 -5.26 7.36 -15.25
N PRO A 15 -4.27 7.38 -16.18
CA PRO A 15 -4.38 7.27 -17.64
C PRO A 15 -4.26 5.84 -18.21
N GLY A 16 -4.44 4.81 -17.39
CA GLY A 16 -4.21 3.41 -17.73
C GLY A 16 -5.41 2.49 -17.47
N LYS A 17 -5.10 1.23 -17.20
CA LYS A 17 -6.06 0.15 -16.96
C LYS A 17 -5.69 -0.61 -15.70
N TYR A 18 -6.70 -1.06 -14.97
CA TYR A 18 -6.55 -1.83 -13.74
C TYR A 18 -7.34 -3.13 -13.85
N PHE A 19 -6.75 -4.19 -13.29
CA PHE A 19 -7.43 -5.46 -13.06
C PHE A 19 -7.38 -5.82 -11.58
N HIS A 20 -8.53 -6.21 -11.04
CA HIS A 20 -8.67 -6.68 -9.68
C HIS A 20 -8.78 -8.21 -9.66
N PHE A 21 -7.86 -8.87 -8.97
CA PHE A 21 -7.90 -10.32 -8.77
C PHE A 21 -8.70 -10.72 -7.52
N GLY A 22 -8.76 -9.83 -6.51
CA GLY A 22 -9.44 -10.05 -5.24
C GLY A 22 -8.60 -10.79 -4.21
N ILE A 23 -8.82 -10.51 -2.92
CA ILE A 23 -8.22 -11.16 -1.75
C ILE A 23 -8.97 -12.43 -1.39
N ALA A 24 -10.30 -12.34 -1.28
CA ALA A 24 -11.14 -13.41 -0.74
C ALA A 24 -10.96 -14.72 -1.52
N LYS A 25 -10.90 -14.63 -2.85
CA LYS A 25 -10.67 -15.77 -3.74
C LYS A 25 -9.37 -16.51 -3.41
N TYR A 26 -8.26 -15.80 -3.21
CA TYR A 26 -6.98 -16.44 -2.89
C TYR A 26 -6.97 -17.00 -1.48
N VAL A 27 -7.50 -16.27 -0.49
CA VAL A 27 -7.55 -16.76 0.89
C VAL A 27 -8.40 -18.04 0.98
N LEU A 28 -9.56 -18.08 0.30
CA LEU A 28 -10.38 -19.30 0.21
C LEU A 28 -9.65 -20.46 -0.47
N SER A 29 -8.93 -20.20 -1.57
CA SER A 29 -8.13 -21.21 -2.27
C SER A 29 -6.96 -21.72 -1.43
N PHE A 30 -6.37 -20.87 -0.61
CA PHE A 30 -5.32 -21.26 0.34
C PHE A 30 -5.92 -22.13 1.46
N LEU A 31 -7.01 -21.68 2.07
CA LEU A 31 -7.75 -22.39 3.11
C LEU A 31 -8.21 -23.79 2.66
N SER A 32 -8.64 -23.94 1.40
CA SER A 32 -9.10 -25.23 0.87
C SER A 32 -7.97 -26.26 0.78
N LYS A 33 -6.71 -25.84 0.78
CA LYS A 33 -5.53 -26.70 0.71
C LYS A 33 -4.98 -27.08 2.09
N LEU A 34 -5.41 -26.38 3.15
CA LEU A 34 -4.94 -26.66 4.51
C LEU A 34 -5.73 -27.82 5.16
N PRO A 35 -5.06 -28.69 5.94
CA PRO A 35 -5.72 -29.60 6.85
C PRO A 35 -6.63 -28.84 7.83
N LYS A 36 -7.75 -29.44 8.26
CA LYS A 36 -8.73 -28.77 9.14
C LYS A 36 -8.10 -28.23 10.43
N ARG A 37 -7.12 -28.95 10.99
CA ARG A 37 -6.38 -28.58 12.21
C ARG A 37 -5.43 -27.39 12.04
N GLU A 38 -5.12 -27.01 10.79
CA GLU A 38 -4.17 -25.95 10.44
C GLU A 38 -4.88 -24.69 9.92
N ILE A 39 -6.22 -24.68 9.89
CA ILE A 39 -7.00 -23.49 9.54
C ILE A 39 -6.77 -22.45 10.66
N PRO A 40 -6.24 -21.26 10.33
CA PRO A 40 -5.99 -20.25 11.35
C PRO A 40 -7.29 -19.60 11.82
N ASN A 41 -7.30 -19.17 13.09
CA ASN A 41 -8.43 -18.44 13.67
C ASN A 41 -8.56 -17.01 13.14
N LYS A 42 -7.54 -16.48 12.46
CA LYS A 42 -7.54 -15.17 11.79
C LYS A 42 -6.50 -15.11 10.69
N PHE A 43 -6.72 -14.27 9.69
CA PHE A 43 -5.73 -13.90 8.68
C PHE A 43 -5.18 -12.51 8.95
N MET A 44 -3.86 -12.42 8.92
CA MET A 44 -3.10 -11.19 9.03
C MET A 44 -2.39 -11.02 7.69
N LEU A 45 -2.72 -9.97 6.93
CA LEU A 45 -2.24 -9.75 5.58
C LEU A 45 -1.12 -8.72 5.55
N VAL A 46 -0.03 -9.02 4.84
CA VAL A 46 1.04 -8.07 4.57
C VAL A 46 0.86 -7.58 3.14
N ILE A 47 0.57 -6.29 2.99
CA ILE A 47 0.27 -5.67 1.71
C ILE A 47 1.52 -4.97 1.20
N ASN A 48 1.89 -5.20 -0.05
CA ASN A 48 2.94 -4.44 -0.72
C ASN A 48 2.34 -3.67 -1.90
N ILE A 49 2.62 -2.37 -1.97
CA ILE A 49 2.17 -1.50 -3.06
C ILE A 49 3.35 -0.74 -3.61
N ASP A 50 3.67 -1.00 -4.88
CA ASP A 50 4.81 -0.37 -5.53
C ASP A 50 4.62 -0.22 -7.05
N GLY A 51 5.34 0.74 -7.62
CA GLY A 51 5.45 0.98 -9.05
C GLY A 51 6.73 0.36 -9.60
N ILE A 52 6.63 -0.43 -10.67
CA ILE A 52 7.77 -1.03 -11.35
C ILE A 52 7.78 -0.63 -12.83
N PRO A 53 8.86 -0.01 -13.34
CA PRO A 53 8.99 0.25 -14.77
C PRO A 53 9.16 -1.07 -15.52
N LEU A 54 8.40 -1.24 -16.61
CA LEU A 54 8.49 -2.41 -17.48
C LEU A 54 9.58 -2.27 -18.53
N THR A 55 9.83 -1.04 -18.95
CA THR A 55 10.89 -0.70 -19.88
C THR A 55 11.60 0.55 -19.40
N LYS A 56 12.85 0.73 -19.84
CA LYS A 56 13.62 1.94 -19.51
C LYS A 56 13.23 3.16 -20.34
N SER A 57 12.58 2.96 -21.50
CA SER A 57 12.45 3.98 -22.54
C SER A 57 11.02 4.37 -22.90
N SER A 58 9.98 3.59 -22.53
CA SER A 58 8.61 3.88 -22.95
C SER A 58 7.70 4.47 -21.86
N GLY A 59 8.17 4.60 -20.62
CA GLY A 59 7.34 5.03 -19.49
C GLY A 59 6.30 4.00 -19.03
N SER A 60 6.20 2.87 -19.75
CA SER A 60 5.35 1.73 -19.41
C SER A 60 5.71 1.21 -18.02
N GLN A 61 4.72 1.16 -17.14
CA GLN A 61 4.90 0.78 -15.74
C GLN A 61 3.72 -0.04 -15.25
N PHE A 62 4.00 -0.96 -14.33
CA PHE A 62 2.98 -1.57 -13.50
C PHE A 62 2.95 -0.90 -12.14
N TRP A 63 1.75 -0.72 -11.61
CA TRP A 63 1.54 -0.51 -10.18
C TRP A 63 0.79 -1.72 -9.66
N ARG A 64 1.40 -2.43 -8.70
CA ARG A 64 0.87 -3.71 -8.22
C ARG A 64 0.51 -3.60 -6.75
N ILE A 65 -0.60 -4.25 -6.40
CA ILE A 65 -0.99 -4.52 -5.02
C ILE A 65 -0.75 -6.01 -4.81
N LEU A 66 0.27 -6.34 -4.03
CA LEU A 66 0.63 -7.69 -3.65
C LEU A 66 0.21 -7.95 -2.20
N CYS A 67 -0.01 -9.21 -1.89
CA CYS A 67 -0.38 -9.66 -0.57
C CYS A 67 0.39 -10.92 -0.21
N SER A 68 0.83 -11.02 1.04
CA SER A 68 1.17 -12.29 1.66
C SER A 68 0.39 -12.51 2.94
N VAL A 69 0.24 -13.78 3.30
CA VAL A 69 -0.29 -14.15 4.62
C VAL A 69 0.88 -14.10 5.60
N TYR A 70 0.73 -13.32 6.67
CA TYR A 70 1.74 -13.19 7.71
C TYR A 70 2.13 -14.55 8.29
N GLY A 71 3.43 -14.81 8.40
CA GLY A 71 3.98 -16.10 8.82
C GLY A 71 4.03 -17.15 7.71
N THR A 72 3.82 -16.76 6.45
CA THR A 72 3.95 -17.64 5.28
C THR A 72 4.75 -16.94 4.18
N ASP A 73 5.36 -17.74 3.28
CA ASP A 73 6.05 -17.24 2.09
C ASP A 73 5.12 -17.09 0.87
N LEU A 74 3.82 -17.28 1.06
CA LEU A 74 2.86 -17.23 -0.03
C LEU A 74 2.54 -15.79 -0.39
N VAL A 75 2.92 -15.39 -1.60
CA VAL A 75 2.60 -14.09 -2.19
C VAL A 75 1.63 -14.26 -3.34
N PHE A 76 0.60 -13.42 -3.38
CA PHE A 76 -0.34 -13.35 -4.49
C PHE A 76 -0.65 -11.90 -4.86
N VAL A 77 -1.19 -11.72 -6.05
CA VAL A 77 -1.53 -10.42 -6.62
C VAL A 77 -2.99 -10.11 -6.27
N ILE A 78 -3.26 -8.96 -5.65
CA ILE A 78 -4.62 -8.44 -5.45
C ILE A 78 -5.06 -7.61 -6.66
N GLY A 79 -4.15 -6.81 -7.20
CA GLY A 79 -4.47 -5.91 -8.30
C GLY A 79 -3.25 -5.47 -9.09
N ILE A 80 -3.43 -5.25 -10.38
CA ILE A 80 -2.40 -4.71 -11.27
C ILE A 80 -3.00 -3.57 -12.07
N TYR A 81 -2.35 -2.43 -11.98
CA TYR A 81 -2.50 -1.31 -12.89
C TYR A 81 -1.39 -1.34 -13.93
N HIS A 82 -1.73 -1.02 -15.17
CA HIS A 82 -0.81 -0.75 -16.27
C HIS A 82 -1.09 0.61 -16.88
N GLY A 83 -0.04 1.38 -17.12
CA GLY A 83 -0.10 2.63 -17.85
C GLY A 83 1.28 3.12 -18.25
N PHE A 84 1.32 4.19 -19.03
CA PHE A 84 2.56 4.90 -19.38
C PHE A 84 2.93 5.99 -18.37
N LYS A 85 2.05 6.21 -17.39
CA LYS A 85 2.25 7.07 -16.24
C LYS A 85 1.70 6.35 -15.01
N LYS A 86 2.04 6.86 -13.85
CA LYS A 86 1.42 6.51 -12.59
C LYS A 86 -0.09 6.86 -12.61
N PRO A 87 -0.96 6.15 -11.87
CA PRO A 87 -2.36 6.55 -11.74
C PRO A 87 -2.50 7.99 -11.23
N ASP A 88 -3.39 8.76 -11.83
CA ASP A 88 -3.59 10.16 -11.45
C ASP A 88 -4.34 10.28 -10.11
N SER A 89 -5.34 9.41 -9.90
CA SER A 89 -6.06 9.27 -8.64
C SER A 89 -5.57 8.03 -7.89
N ILE A 90 -5.12 8.23 -6.65
CA ILE A 90 -4.79 7.12 -5.75
C ILE A 90 -6.05 6.35 -5.34
N ASN A 91 -7.15 7.07 -5.14
CA ASN A 91 -8.40 6.46 -4.71
C ASN A 91 -9.02 5.60 -5.81
N ASP A 92 -8.94 6.02 -7.07
CA ASP A 92 -9.32 5.18 -8.20
C ASP A 92 -8.44 3.94 -8.31
N PHE A 93 -7.14 4.05 -8.08
CA PHE A 93 -6.23 2.89 -8.10
C PHE A 93 -6.56 1.88 -6.98
N LEU A 94 -6.80 2.38 -5.75
CA LEU A 94 -7.02 1.55 -4.57
C LEU A 94 -8.47 1.06 -4.39
N LYS A 95 -9.43 1.64 -5.12
CA LYS A 95 -10.88 1.47 -4.92
C LYS A 95 -11.29 0.03 -4.61
N ASP A 96 -11.00 -0.91 -5.52
CA ASP A 96 -11.48 -2.29 -5.41
C ASP A 96 -10.82 -3.00 -4.20
N PHE A 97 -9.52 -2.77 -3.99
CA PHE A 97 -8.79 -3.30 -2.82
C PHE A 97 -9.37 -2.80 -1.51
N ILE A 98 -9.64 -1.49 -1.39
CA ILE A 98 -10.16 -0.91 -0.14
C ILE A 98 -11.58 -1.36 0.14
N VAL A 99 -12.44 -1.38 -0.87
CA VAL A 99 -13.82 -1.86 -0.71
C VAL A 99 -13.83 -3.31 -0.22
N GLU A 100 -13.04 -4.19 -0.86
CA GLU A 100 -12.95 -5.58 -0.44
C GLU A 100 -12.36 -5.73 0.97
N MET A 101 -11.27 -5.02 1.28
CA MET A 101 -10.61 -5.13 2.57
C MET A 101 -11.49 -4.59 3.71
N ILE A 102 -12.28 -3.53 3.49
CA ILE A 102 -13.23 -3.03 4.51
C ILE A 102 -14.24 -4.11 4.86
N VAL A 103 -14.84 -4.78 3.86
CA VAL A 103 -15.79 -5.88 4.09
C VAL A 103 -15.12 -7.02 4.85
N LEU A 104 -13.90 -7.39 4.45
CA LEU A 104 -13.14 -8.44 5.12
C LEU A 104 -12.76 -8.08 6.57
N GLU A 105 -12.45 -6.81 6.86
CA GLU A 105 -12.17 -6.33 8.22
C GLU A 105 -13.42 -6.20 9.10
N SER A 106 -14.61 -6.01 8.51
CA SER A 106 -15.87 -5.88 9.24
C SER A 106 -16.61 -7.20 9.44
N GLU A 107 -16.66 -8.03 8.39
CA GLU A 107 -17.48 -9.24 8.34
C GLU A 107 -16.65 -10.53 8.41
N GLY A 108 -15.34 -10.44 8.15
CA GLY A 108 -14.48 -11.61 8.02
C GLY A 108 -14.75 -12.39 6.71
N LEU A 109 -14.20 -13.59 6.63
CA LEU A 109 -14.31 -14.48 5.49
C LEU A 109 -15.01 -15.78 5.88
N MET A 110 -16.12 -16.09 5.22
CA MET A 110 -16.85 -17.36 5.42
C MET A 110 -16.10 -18.55 4.81
N PHE A 111 -15.72 -19.52 5.64
CA PHE A 111 -15.11 -20.78 5.19
C PHE A 111 -15.61 -21.97 6.01
N LYS A 112 -16.23 -22.96 5.35
CA LYS A 112 -16.77 -24.19 5.99
C LYS A 112 -17.64 -23.90 7.23
N ASN A 113 -18.58 -22.95 7.10
CA ASN A 113 -19.48 -22.47 8.16
C ASN A 113 -18.81 -21.73 9.33
N ASN A 114 -17.55 -21.34 9.20
CA ASN A 114 -16.85 -20.51 10.17
C ASN A 114 -16.51 -19.15 9.55
N VAL A 115 -16.75 -18.06 10.29
CA VAL A 115 -16.27 -16.73 9.93
C VAL A 115 -14.83 -16.61 10.42
N ILE A 116 -13.90 -16.33 9.51
CA ILE A 116 -12.49 -16.11 9.82
C ILE A 116 -12.18 -14.62 9.68
N PRO A 117 -11.86 -13.90 10.76
CA PRO A 117 -11.46 -12.48 10.68
C PRO A 117 -10.22 -12.27 9.81
N VAL A 118 -10.20 -11.19 9.04
CA VAL A 118 -9.08 -10.82 8.16
C VAL A 118 -8.69 -9.38 8.45
N PHE A 119 -7.38 -9.12 8.62
CA PHE A 119 -6.86 -7.79 8.92
C PHE A 119 -5.60 -7.49 8.14
N VAL A 120 -5.33 -6.21 7.88
CA VAL A 120 -4.01 -5.78 7.40
C VAL A 120 -3.04 -5.70 8.57
N HIS A 121 -2.00 -6.52 8.51
CA HIS A 121 -0.90 -6.54 9.47
C HIS A 121 0.14 -5.46 9.21
N ALA A 122 0.51 -5.28 7.94
CA ALA A 122 1.54 -4.34 7.53
C ALA A 122 1.32 -3.84 6.10
N LEU A 123 1.73 -2.61 5.86
CA LEU A 123 1.84 -2.02 4.53
C LEU A 123 3.32 -1.76 4.24
N ILE A 124 3.82 -2.39 3.18
CA ILE A 124 5.20 -2.32 2.74
C ILE A 124 5.26 -1.51 1.45
N CYS A 125 5.94 -0.37 1.51
CA CYS A 125 6.18 0.49 0.37
C CYS A 125 7.60 1.05 0.43
N ASP A 126 8.19 1.31 -0.73
CA ASP A 126 9.34 2.22 -0.79
C ASP A 126 8.91 3.66 -0.45
N SER A 127 9.85 4.60 -0.37
CA SER A 127 9.52 5.96 0.08
C SER A 127 8.63 6.74 -0.92
N PRO A 128 8.90 6.72 -2.24
CA PRO A 128 7.99 7.28 -3.25
C PRO A 128 6.57 6.66 -3.26
N ALA A 129 6.45 5.34 -3.23
CA ALA A 129 5.16 4.65 -3.23
C ALA A 129 4.39 4.92 -1.95
N ARG A 130 5.05 4.94 -0.78
CA ARG A 130 4.44 5.34 0.49
C ARG A 130 3.82 6.72 0.40
N ALA A 131 4.57 7.69 -0.15
CA ALA A 131 4.09 9.07 -0.30
C ALA A 131 2.83 9.15 -1.17
N PHE A 132 2.80 8.37 -2.25
CA PHE A 132 1.62 8.27 -3.10
C PHE A 132 0.44 7.61 -2.40
N VAL A 133 0.65 6.42 -1.84
CA VAL A 133 -0.40 5.57 -1.29
C VAL A 133 -1.06 6.20 -0.08
N THR A 134 -0.33 7.02 0.69
CA THR A 134 -0.84 7.68 1.91
C THR A 134 -1.08 9.17 1.76
N SER A 135 -0.94 9.73 0.54
CA SER A 135 -1.09 11.17 0.27
C SER A 135 -0.24 12.06 1.20
N VAL A 136 1.00 11.64 1.50
CA VAL A 136 1.97 12.40 2.29
C VAL A 136 3.02 13.06 1.39
N LYS A 137 3.78 14.01 1.92
CA LYS A 137 4.85 14.65 1.16
C LYS A 137 5.96 13.63 0.80
N GLY A 138 6.61 13.86 -0.34
CA GLY A 138 7.63 12.97 -0.89
C GLY A 138 8.95 12.97 -0.10
N HIS A 139 9.83 12.03 -0.47
CA HIS A 139 11.07 11.63 0.22
C HIS A 139 12.22 12.66 0.29
N ASN A 140 11.92 13.94 0.10
CA ASN A 140 12.86 15.06 0.28
C ASN A 140 12.14 16.30 0.86
N ALA A 141 10.93 16.13 1.41
CA ALA A 141 10.25 17.24 2.05
C ALA A 141 10.79 17.43 3.47
N TYR A 142 10.85 18.69 3.92
CA TYR A 142 11.26 19.02 5.28
C TYR A 142 10.41 18.35 6.37
N HIS A 143 9.21 17.89 6.05
CA HIS A 143 8.33 17.16 6.96
C HIS A 143 7.89 15.83 6.34
N ASP A 144 8.82 15.00 5.84
CA ASP A 144 8.48 13.67 5.29
C ASP A 144 8.72 12.50 6.27
N PHE A 145 9.38 12.76 7.41
CA PHE A 145 9.79 11.70 8.31
C PHE A 145 8.57 11.07 8.97
N HIS A 146 8.38 9.78 8.73
CA HIS A 146 7.11 9.11 9.02
C HIS A 146 6.92 8.72 10.49
N LYS A 147 8.01 8.42 11.21
CA LYS A 147 7.93 7.91 12.59
C LYS A 147 7.86 9.00 13.65
N CYS A 148 8.42 10.19 13.39
CA CYS A 148 8.46 11.29 14.34
C CYS A 148 7.98 12.61 13.73
N VAL A 149 7.50 13.50 14.60
CA VAL A 149 7.22 14.90 14.30
C VAL A 149 8.53 15.67 14.36
N THR A 150 9.12 15.92 13.20
CA THR A 150 10.38 16.67 13.09
C THR A 150 10.43 17.44 11.78
N LYS A 151 11.23 18.51 11.77
CA LYS A 151 11.62 19.23 10.57
C LYS A 151 13.01 18.76 10.17
N GLY A 152 13.19 18.43 8.90
CA GLY A 152 14.46 18.05 8.33
C GLY A 152 15.33 19.26 8.03
N VAL A 153 16.59 19.00 7.74
CA VAL A 153 17.58 19.99 7.32
C VAL A 153 18.12 19.58 5.97
N TYR A 154 18.13 20.52 5.02
CA TYR A 154 18.71 20.28 3.71
C TYR A 154 20.23 20.27 3.83
N SER A 155 20.85 19.21 3.32
CA SER A 155 22.28 18.96 3.45
C SER A 155 22.88 18.64 2.08
N PHE A 156 24.09 19.13 1.84
CA PHE A 156 24.91 18.74 0.69
C PHE A 156 25.85 17.61 1.12
N PRO A 157 25.70 16.39 0.58
CA PRO A 157 26.53 15.26 1.00
C PRO A 157 28.01 15.43 0.65
N VAL A 158 28.32 16.21 -0.39
CA VAL A 158 29.68 16.43 -0.89
C VAL A 158 29.83 17.89 -1.33
N VAL A 159 30.84 18.59 -0.80
CA VAL A 159 31.20 19.95 -1.22
C VAL A 159 31.57 19.93 -2.70
N GLY A 160 30.90 20.75 -3.51
CA GLY A 160 31.17 20.88 -4.95
C GLY A 160 30.37 19.94 -5.88
N LYS A 161 29.50 19.06 -5.36
CA LYS A 161 28.54 18.31 -6.19
C LYS A 161 27.15 18.95 -6.16
N GLN A 162 26.49 18.95 -7.32
CA GLN A 162 25.07 19.29 -7.42
C GLN A 162 24.22 18.14 -6.86
N GLY A 163 23.20 18.48 -6.07
CA GLY A 163 22.27 17.52 -5.45
C GLY A 163 22.44 17.47 -3.93
N GLY A 164 21.40 17.91 -3.21
CA GLY A 164 21.30 17.78 -1.76
C GLY A 164 20.15 16.85 -1.36
N ARG A 165 20.07 16.56 -0.07
CA ARG A 165 19.01 15.73 0.53
C ARG A 165 18.55 16.33 1.85
N VAL A 166 17.28 16.14 2.17
CA VAL A 166 16.78 16.45 3.50
C VAL A 166 17.18 15.32 4.45
N THR A 167 17.75 15.69 5.60
CA THR A 167 18.15 14.77 6.67
C THR A 167 17.42 15.13 7.96
N PHE A 168 17.29 14.16 8.87
CA PHE A 168 16.62 14.33 10.16
C PHE A 168 17.62 14.06 11.28
N PRO A 169 18.52 14.99 11.60
CA PRO A 169 19.56 14.78 12.60
C PRO A 169 19.03 14.78 14.05
N GLY A 170 17.81 15.27 14.28
CA GLY A 170 17.21 15.32 15.60
C GLY A 170 16.90 13.92 16.14
N LEU A 171 17.52 13.57 17.26
CA LEU A 171 17.33 12.27 17.94
C LEU A 171 16.17 12.27 18.95
N ASN A 172 15.80 13.46 19.46
CA ASN A 172 14.79 13.64 20.51
C ASN A 172 13.50 14.26 19.94
N ALA A 173 12.93 13.63 18.91
CA ALA A 173 11.69 14.08 18.30
C ALA A 173 10.48 13.33 18.88
N VAL A 174 9.35 14.02 19.02
CA VAL A 174 8.09 13.42 19.46
C VAL A 174 7.67 12.34 18.46
N LEU A 175 7.35 11.14 18.95
CA LEU A 175 6.85 10.05 18.10
C LEU A 175 5.49 10.44 17.53
N ARG A 176 5.31 10.19 16.23
CA ARG A 176 3.99 10.29 15.61
C ARG A 176 3.17 9.07 16.02
N ASP A 177 1.88 9.27 16.20
CA ASP A 177 0.93 8.20 16.42
C ASP A 177 -0.13 8.17 15.31
N ASP A 178 -0.93 7.12 15.30
CA ASP A 178 -1.94 6.91 14.27
C ASP A 178 -3.06 7.96 14.30
N GLN A 179 -3.43 8.41 15.50
CA GLN A 179 -4.47 9.42 15.66
C GLN A 179 -4.02 10.77 15.07
N SER A 180 -2.82 11.23 15.43
CA SER A 180 -2.23 12.48 14.92
C SER A 180 -1.97 12.43 13.41
N PHE A 181 -1.64 11.26 12.86
CA PHE A 181 -1.57 11.04 11.41
C PHE A 181 -2.96 11.19 10.75
N ARG A 182 -3.98 10.47 11.25
CA ARG A 182 -5.35 10.48 10.69
C ARG A 182 -6.04 11.83 10.85
N SER A 183 -5.79 12.55 11.95
CA SER A 183 -6.32 13.89 12.20
C SER A 183 -5.54 14.98 11.48
N ARG A 184 -4.44 14.63 10.79
CA ARG A 184 -3.55 15.54 10.08
C ARG A 184 -3.03 16.68 10.96
N LEU A 185 -2.71 16.37 12.21
CA LEU A 185 -2.28 17.36 13.21
C LEU A 185 -1.07 18.17 12.74
N LEU A 186 -0.12 17.52 12.04
CA LEU A 186 0.93 18.20 11.29
C LEU A 186 0.55 18.28 9.81
N SER A 187 -0.17 19.33 9.42
CA SER A 187 -0.60 19.57 8.04
C SER A 187 0.55 19.50 7.04
N ASP A 188 1.73 19.99 7.44
CA ASP A 188 2.94 19.98 6.63
C ASP A 188 3.53 18.59 6.35
N TYR A 189 3.08 17.56 7.05
CA TYR A 189 3.42 16.17 6.72
C TYR A 189 2.63 15.66 5.50
N HIS A 190 1.40 16.15 5.36
CA HIS A 190 0.48 15.68 4.35
C HIS A 190 0.61 16.50 3.06
N ASN A 191 0.35 15.85 1.93
CA ASN A 191 0.21 16.57 0.68
C ASN A 191 -1.25 17.03 0.52
N LEU A 192 -1.55 18.24 0.99
CA LEU A 192 -2.90 18.81 0.93
C LEU A 192 -3.34 19.25 -0.48
N LYS A 193 -2.46 19.12 -1.48
CA LYS A 193 -2.79 19.41 -2.89
C LYS A 193 -3.41 18.22 -3.61
N VAL A 194 -3.38 17.03 -3.01
CA VAL A 194 -3.99 15.81 -3.55
C VAL A 194 -5.08 15.33 -2.60
N GLU A 195 -5.99 14.53 -3.12
CA GLU A 195 -7.03 13.90 -2.32
C GLU A 195 -6.43 13.05 -1.18
N ARG A 196 -7.17 12.98 -0.07
CA ARG A 196 -6.89 12.04 1.02
C ARG A 196 -7.03 10.62 0.49
N SER A 197 -6.05 9.78 0.82
CA SER A 197 -6.10 8.38 0.41
C SER A 197 -7.11 7.59 1.23
N ASP A 198 -7.95 6.84 0.53
CA ASP A 198 -8.93 5.92 1.08
C ASP A 198 -8.27 4.74 1.80
N ILE A 199 -6.97 4.50 1.62
CA ILE A 199 -6.24 3.50 2.42
C ILE A 199 -6.36 3.78 3.91
N GLU A 200 -6.44 5.06 4.29
CA GLU A 200 -6.62 5.46 5.69
C GLU A 200 -7.95 4.97 6.28
N ARG A 201 -8.86 4.36 5.50
CA ARG A 201 -10.09 3.76 6.03
C ARG A 201 -9.87 2.38 6.66
N LEU A 202 -8.72 1.75 6.41
CA LEU A 202 -8.36 0.45 7.00
C LEU A 202 -8.04 0.58 8.49
N LYS A 203 -8.27 -0.48 9.26
CA LYS A 203 -8.11 -0.51 10.73
C LYS A 203 -6.66 -0.56 11.21
N MET A 204 -5.69 -0.78 10.31
CA MET A 204 -4.26 -0.82 10.67
C MET A 204 -3.75 0.51 11.26
N ASN A 205 -2.70 0.45 12.07
CA ASN A 205 -2.02 1.64 12.58
C ASN A 205 -1.01 2.13 11.53
N PHE A 206 -1.28 3.28 10.90
CA PHE A 206 -0.48 3.79 9.80
C PHE A 206 0.92 4.25 10.19
N VAL A 207 1.23 4.43 11.48
CA VAL A 207 2.59 4.76 11.93
C VAL A 207 3.37 3.52 12.31
N LYS A 208 2.76 2.57 13.02
CA LYS A 208 3.42 1.35 13.50
C LYS A 208 3.52 0.28 12.41
N ASN A 209 2.45 0.06 11.65
CA ASN A 209 2.32 -1.02 10.69
C ASN A 209 2.82 -0.65 9.28
N MET A 210 3.25 0.60 9.04
CA MET A 210 3.97 0.94 7.82
C MET A 210 5.46 0.64 7.94
N ILE A 211 5.92 -0.18 7.00
CA ILE A 211 7.30 -0.68 6.92
C ILE A 211 7.89 -0.17 5.60
N LYS A 212 9.11 0.36 5.69
CA LYS A 212 9.87 0.77 4.51
C LYS A 212 10.44 -0.48 3.83
N ALA A 213 10.16 -0.64 2.54
CA ALA A 213 10.77 -1.66 1.70
C ALA A 213 12.28 -1.43 1.51
#